data_AF-A0A975K8Q7-F1
#
_entry.id   AF-A0A975K8Q7-F1
#
_cell.length_a   1.000
_cell.length_b   1.000
_cell.length_c   1.000
_cell.angle_alpha   90.00
_cell.angle_beta   90.00
_cell.angle_gamma   90.00
#
_symmetry.space_group_name_H-M   'P 1'
#
loop_
_entity.id
_entity.type
_entity.pdbx_description
1 polymer ?
#
loop_
_entity_poly.entity_id
_entity_poly.type
_entity_poly.pdbx_seq_one_letter_code
_entity_poly.pdbx_strand_id
1 'polypeptide(L)'
;MILRTDADHLPAPIREELLHVATILFEAFEETTKGRCSEHFRAGRILTLILHGPHAEKDWEEVAPGEAVRLLAIVNYPRLARSERDWRLVRDRLRRAWAHGEITRPVRLAVESLARLNGALVEGVPHFVTIAEQGIALYQMEGLRLKEPCHLPVRERAIRGVAEFIRSHERGTGFLSGAAFYRDRGDAPMAALMLHQACEHFYLCVLRSISLHAPRTHALDELREAAEALDPRLSSAWPRDSRFERRAFGCIRRAYVEARYGQSYRISEEELSWAFARVEILQQRAASACADHQASLAESLPAPVTPPPPEPTTARALFEPARRANMLQRTWRIVRRAAPLPGRWNPLVRVRRFWRSNRFVGWEDHLPLAMIGLCLFMAGAEAMLWRVKSAQAVRSKPADLSAVLDFDVRADTVLGAVTDVAQRAGYRVKANEDIWTVRWTGAYRAKATTFDALAEILYGSGLCPAIRESVITVRYCDKSSPPMAAMVEYHTQPDGIVRLSVSR
;
A
#
# COMPACT_ATOMS: atom_id res chain seq x y z
N MET A 1 -23.66 -11.46 -4.80
CA MET A 1 -23.09 -11.87 -3.50
C MET A 1 -22.94 -10.68 -2.55
N ILE A 2 -23.04 -10.91 -1.24
CA ILE A 2 -22.71 -9.94 -0.18
C ILE A 2 -21.31 -10.28 0.33
N LEU A 3 -20.47 -9.27 0.53
CA LEU A 3 -19.10 -9.45 1.03
C LEU A 3 -19.09 -9.69 2.54
N ARG A 4 -18.06 -10.39 3.01
CA ARG A 4 -17.78 -10.52 4.43
C ARG A 4 -17.51 -9.15 5.04
N THR A 5 -17.91 -8.98 6.30
CA THR A 5 -17.69 -7.74 7.09
C THR A 5 -17.14 -8.03 8.47
N ASP A 6 -17.00 -9.32 8.81
CA ASP A 6 -16.35 -9.81 10.01
C ASP A 6 -14.83 -9.55 9.92
N ALA A 7 -14.30 -8.92 10.97
CA ALA A 7 -12.87 -8.67 11.13
C ALA A 7 -12.42 -9.01 12.56
N ASP A 8 -13.17 -9.86 13.26
CA ASP A 8 -12.97 -10.14 14.69
C ASP A 8 -11.68 -10.92 14.96
N HIS A 9 -11.19 -11.70 13.99
CA HIS A 9 -9.91 -12.39 14.03
C HIS A 9 -8.71 -11.43 14.01
N LEU A 10 -8.89 -10.20 13.53
CA LEU A 10 -7.84 -9.19 13.54
C LEU A 10 -7.78 -8.49 14.91
N PRO A 11 -6.59 -8.31 15.51
CA PRO A 11 -6.46 -7.55 16.76
C PRO A 11 -7.01 -6.12 16.65
N ALA A 12 -7.52 -5.59 17.77
CA ALA A 12 -8.08 -4.22 17.82
C ALA A 12 -7.14 -3.14 17.25
N PRO A 13 -5.82 -3.13 17.54
CA PRO A 13 -4.91 -2.14 16.95
C PRO A 13 -4.85 -2.19 15.42
N ILE A 14 -4.99 -3.38 14.83
CA ILE A 14 -4.97 -3.57 13.37
C ILE A 14 -6.27 -3.09 12.75
N ARG A 15 -7.41 -3.33 13.40
CA ARG A 15 -8.70 -2.78 12.96
C ARG A 15 -8.69 -1.25 12.98
N GLU A 16 -8.13 -0.64 14.02
CA GLU A 16 -7.96 0.82 14.11
C GLU A 16 -7.03 1.35 13.00
N GLU A 17 -5.91 0.67 12.75
CA GLU A 17 -5.00 1.00 11.65
C GLU A 17 -5.71 0.93 10.29
N LEU A 18 -6.51 -0.11 10.04
CA LEU A 18 -7.29 -0.25 8.80
C LEU A 18 -8.32 0.87 8.61
N LEU A 19 -8.99 1.29 9.69
CA LEU A 19 -9.88 2.44 9.67
C LEU A 19 -9.11 3.73 9.34
N HIS A 20 -7.93 3.91 9.92
CA HIS A 20 -7.07 5.06 9.62
C HIS A 20 -6.59 5.07 8.15
N VAL A 21 -6.15 3.91 7.64
CA VAL A 21 -5.78 3.72 6.22
C VAL A 21 -6.96 4.05 5.30
N ALA A 22 -8.17 3.58 5.63
CA ALA A 22 -9.37 3.90 4.86
C ALA A 22 -9.64 5.42 4.86
N THR A 23 -9.54 6.08 6.01
CA THR A 23 -9.69 7.54 6.12
C THR A 23 -8.69 8.28 5.22
N ILE A 24 -7.40 7.96 5.31
CA ILE A 24 -6.36 8.56 4.45
C ILE A 24 -6.72 8.38 2.98
N LEU A 25 -7.16 7.17 2.59
CA LEU A 25 -7.51 6.84 1.22
C LEU A 25 -8.69 7.68 0.71
N PHE A 26 -9.78 7.77 1.49
CA PHE A 26 -10.97 8.54 1.12
C PHE A 26 -10.69 10.05 1.05
N GLU A 27 -10.00 10.61 2.05
CA GLU A 27 -9.65 12.04 2.06
C GLU A 27 -8.74 12.42 0.88
N ALA A 28 -7.72 11.60 0.63
CA ALA A 28 -6.81 11.80 -0.49
C ALA A 28 -7.54 11.71 -1.83
N PHE A 29 -8.47 10.76 -1.96
CA PHE A 29 -9.26 10.58 -3.17
C PHE A 29 -10.26 11.75 -3.38
N GLU A 30 -10.85 12.26 -2.32
CA GLU A 30 -11.70 13.45 -2.40
C GLU A 30 -10.89 14.68 -2.83
N GLU A 31 -9.65 14.81 -2.35
CA GLU A 31 -8.75 15.89 -2.79
C GLU A 31 -8.38 15.79 -4.27
N THR A 32 -8.12 14.60 -4.80
CA THR A 32 -7.78 14.46 -6.24
C THR A 32 -8.96 14.76 -7.17
N THR A 33 -10.18 14.62 -6.66
CA THR A 33 -11.43 14.89 -7.40
C THR A 33 -11.89 16.35 -7.25
N LYS A 34 -11.49 17.06 -6.19
CA LYS A 34 -11.73 18.51 -6.01
C LYS A 34 -11.09 19.33 -7.14
N GLY A 35 -11.86 20.26 -7.72
CA GLY A 35 -11.39 21.20 -8.73
C GLY A 35 -11.34 20.69 -10.18
N ARG A 36 -11.76 19.44 -10.45
CA ARG A 36 -11.82 18.93 -11.83
C ARG A 36 -13.08 19.41 -12.56
N CYS A 37 -12.88 20.01 -13.73
CA CYS A 37 -13.96 20.61 -14.52
C CYS A 37 -14.82 19.60 -15.32
N SER A 38 -14.40 18.34 -15.46
CA SER A 38 -15.23 17.34 -16.16
C SER A 38 -16.27 16.73 -15.20
N GLU A 39 -17.52 16.64 -15.65
CA GLU A 39 -18.63 16.07 -14.87
C GLU A 39 -18.33 14.65 -14.36
N HIS A 40 -17.65 13.84 -15.18
CA HIS A 40 -17.30 12.47 -14.86
C HIS A 40 -16.25 12.37 -13.73
N PHE A 41 -15.34 13.33 -13.61
CA PHE A 41 -14.37 13.36 -12.50
C PHE A 41 -15.01 13.90 -11.21
N ARG A 42 -15.97 14.83 -11.29
CA ARG A 42 -16.77 15.26 -10.13
C ARG A 42 -17.66 14.14 -9.58
N ALA A 43 -18.08 13.22 -10.45
CA ALA A 43 -18.88 12.07 -10.07
C ALA A 43 -18.06 10.82 -9.68
N GLY A 44 -16.72 10.90 -9.68
CA GLY A 44 -15.85 9.76 -9.32
C GLY A 44 -16.10 9.32 -7.88
N ARG A 45 -16.38 8.03 -7.67
CA ARG A 45 -16.66 7.47 -6.34
C ARG A 45 -15.98 6.13 -6.16
N ILE A 46 -15.48 5.90 -4.94
CA ILE A 46 -15.18 4.57 -4.43
C ILE A 46 -16.50 3.95 -4.01
N LEU A 47 -16.80 2.80 -4.60
CA LEU A 47 -18.02 2.03 -4.40
C LEU A 47 -17.85 0.99 -3.29
N THR A 48 -16.65 0.43 -3.19
CA THR A 48 -16.31 -0.60 -2.20
C THR A 48 -14.81 -0.56 -1.93
N LEU A 49 -14.40 -0.81 -0.69
CA LEU A 49 -13.03 -1.02 -0.29
C LEU A 49 -12.94 -2.39 0.39
N ILE A 50 -12.10 -3.28 -0.14
CA ILE A 50 -11.99 -4.66 0.32
C ILE A 50 -10.57 -4.91 0.80
N LEU A 51 -10.42 -5.42 2.03
CA LEU A 51 -9.19 -6.03 2.52
C LEU A 51 -9.10 -7.45 1.96
N HIS A 52 -7.96 -7.82 1.40
CA HIS A 52 -7.74 -9.16 0.85
C HIS A 52 -6.30 -9.66 1.08
N GLY A 53 -6.01 -10.89 0.66
CA GLY A 53 -4.71 -11.52 0.89
C GLY A 53 -4.55 -11.99 2.34
N PRO A 54 -3.30 -12.15 2.83
CA PRO A 54 -3.02 -12.80 4.11
C PRO A 54 -3.82 -12.25 5.31
N HIS A 55 -4.04 -10.93 5.36
CA HIS A 55 -4.78 -10.27 6.43
C HIS A 55 -6.29 -10.56 6.45
N ALA A 56 -6.87 -10.98 5.32
CA ALA A 56 -8.28 -11.38 5.25
C ALA A 56 -8.45 -12.92 5.29
N GLU A 57 -7.44 -13.65 4.84
CA GLU A 57 -7.52 -15.09 4.58
C GLU A 57 -6.99 -15.95 5.74
N LYS A 58 -6.05 -15.42 6.54
CA LYS A 58 -5.38 -16.16 7.60
C LYS A 58 -5.65 -15.57 8.98
N ASP A 59 -5.45 -16.39 10.00
CA ASP A 59 -5.40 -15.94 11.38
C ASP A 59 -4.18 -15.03 11.60
N TRP A 60 -4.30 -14.12 12.57
CA TRP A 60 -3.31 -13.07 12.78
C TRP A 60 -1.91 -13.63 13.08
N GLU A 61 -1.82 -14.76 13.79
CA GLU A 61 -0.56 -15.41 14.13
C GLU A 61 0.20 -15.97 12.91
N GLU A 62 -0.51 -16.27 11.82
CA GLU A 62 0.07 -16.84 10.60
C GLU A 62 0.54 -15.77 9.60
N VAL A 63 0.17 -14.50 9.83
CA VAL A 63 0.58 -13.40 8.96
C VAL A 63 2.03 -13.05 9.23
N ALA A 64 2.86 -13.12 8.20
CA ALA A 64 4.29 -12.82 8.30
C ALA A 64 4.52 -11.40 8.85
N PRO A 65 5.50 -11.19 9.75
CA PRO A 65 5.84 -9.87 10.24
C PRO A 65 6.21 -8.92 9.10
N GLY A 66 5.55 -7.77 9.03
CA GLY A 66 5.80 -6.77 7.99
C GLY A 66 5.09 -7.02 6.66
N GLU A 67 4.25 -8.07 6.54
CA GLU A 67 3.40 -8.28 5.36
C GLU A 67 2.58 -7.01 5.08
N ALA A 68 2.51 -6.64 3.81
CA ALA A 68 1.79 -5.44 3.41
C ALA A 68 0.28 -5.64 3.50
N VAL A 69 -0.45 -4.58 3.87
CA VAL A 69 -1.91 -4.58 3.84
C VAL A 69 -2.37 -4.44 2.39
N ARG A 70 -3.11 -5.42 1.86
CA ARG A 70 -3.59 -5.40 0.47
C ARG A 70 -5.05 -4.95 0.42
N LEU A 71 -5.31 -3.88 -0.32
CA LEU A 71 -6.62 -3.29 -0.48
C LEU A 71 -7.04 -3.28 -1.94
N LEU A 72 -8.29 -3.64 -2.21
CA LEU A 72 -8.94 -3.47 -3.51
C LEU A 72 -10.01 -2.37 -3.40
N ALA A 73 -9.78 -1.25 -4.07
CA ALA A 73 -10.78 -0.21 -4.25
C ALA A 73 -11.58 -0.45 -5.55
N ILE A 74 -12.89 -0.62 -5.42
CA ILE A 74 -13.82 -0.70 -6.54
C ILE A 74 -14.36 0.70 -6.83
N VAL A 75 -14.24 1.16 -8.07
CA VAL A 75 -14.73 2.48 -8.50
C VAL A 75 -15.80 2.40 -9.57
N ASN A 76 -16.56 3.48 -9.70
CA ASN A 76 -17.69 3.57 -10.63
C ASN A 76 -17.29 3.64 -12.11
N TYR A 77 -16.13 4.23 -12.45
CA TYR A 77 -15.72 4.40 -13.84
C TYR A 77 -14.43 3.63 -14.20
N PRO A 78 -14.40 2.89 -15.33
CA PRO A 78 -13.20 2.22 -15.83
C PRO A 78 -12.00 3.15 -16.04
N ARG A 79 -12.24 4.40 -16.45
CA ARG A 79 -11.16 5.39 -16.65
C ARG A 79 -10.43 5.70 -15.34
N LEU A 80 -11.17 5.81 -14.24
CA LEU A 80 -10.60 6.07 -12.92
C LEU A 80 -9.76 4.88 -12.43
N ALA A 81 -10.21 3.65 -12.70
CA ALA A 81 -9.44 2.43 -12.39
C ALA A 81 -8.16 2.29 -13.23
N ARG A 82 -8.06 2.95 -14.38
CA ARG A 82 -6.89 2.90 -15.30
C ARG A 82 -5.90 4.06 -15.12
N SER A 83 -6.25 5.07 -14.34
CA SER A 83 -5.48 6.31 -14.27
C SER A 83 -4.50 6.32 -13.09
N GLU A 84 -3.24 5.97 -13.33
CA GLU A 84 -2.20 6.05 -12.29
C GLU A 84 -2.06 7.47 -11.72
N ARG A 85 -2.21 8.48 -12.58
CA ARG A 85 -2.12 9.90 -12.19
C ARG A 85 -3.17 10.27 -11.14
N ASP A 86 -4.38 9.72 -11.23
CA ASP A 86 -5.48 10.06 -10.33
C ASP A 86 -5.33 9.43 -8.95
N TRP A 87 -4.58 8.32 -8.88
CA TRP A 87 -4.27 7.63 -7.63
C TRP A 87 -2.90 8.00 -7.05
N ARG A 88 -2.13 8.84 -7.75
CA ARG A 88 -0.79 9.24 -7.33
C ARG A 88 -0.80 9.85 -5.93
N LEU A 89 -1.70 10.80 -5.66
CA LEU A 89 -1.79 11.46 -4.34
C LEU A 89 -2.18 10.47 -3.23
N VAL A 90 -3.12 9.55 -3.53
CA VAL A 90 -3.57 8.52 -2.59
C VAL A 90 -2.41 7.60 -2.21
N ARG A 91 -1.71 7.04 -3.20
CA ARG A 91 -0.54 6.17 -2.98
C ARG A 91 0.57 6.92 -2.24
N ASP A 92 0.78 8.18 -2.58
CA ASP A 92 1.80 9.03 -1.98
C ASP A 92 1.51 9.36 -0.51
N ARG A 93 0.25 9.66 -0.15
CA ARG A 93 -0.17 9.85 1.25
C ARG A 93 -0.04 8.56 2.06
N LEU A 94 -0.48 7.42 1.52
CA LEU A 94 -0.32 6.11 2.20
C LEU A 94 1.17 5.77 2.42
N ARG A 95 2.02 6.01 1.42
CA ARG A 95 3.47 5.81 1.51
C ARG A 95 4.10 6.71 2.58
N ARG A 96 3.71 7.99 2.64
CA ARG A 96 4.19 8.93 3.67
C ARG A 96 3.73 8.52 5.06
N ALA A 97 2.46 8.19 5.24
CA ALA A 97 1.93 7.71 6.51
C ALA A 97 2.75 6.54 7.04
N TRP A 98 3.14 5.60 6.16
CA TRP A 98 4.03 4.50 6.55
C TRP A 98 5.45 4.97 6.88
N ALA A 99 6.04 5.84 6.06
CA ALA A 99 7.40 6.36 6.28
C ALA A 99 7.53 7.15 7.58
N HIS A 100 6.48 7.88 7.98
CA HIS A 100 6.41 8.67 9.21
C HIS A 100 5.87 7.88 10.42
N GLY A 101 5.49 6.62 10.24
CA GLY A 101 5.02 5.75 11.32
C GLY A 101 3.58 6.02 11.78
N GLU A 102 2.79 6.78 11.01
CA GLU A 102 1.33 6.91 11.22
C GLU A 102 0.62 5.56 11.00
N ILE A 103 1.13 4.77 10.05
CA ILE A 103 0.74 3.37 9.85
C ILE A 103 1.96 2.47 10.01
N THR A 104 1.75 1.29 10.56
CA THR A 104 2.82 0.35 10.92
C THR A 104 3.30 -0.47 9.73
N ARG A 105 2.41 -0.70 8.75
CA ARG A 105 2.64 -1.55 7.57
C ARG A 105 2.45 -0.79 6.27
N PRO A 106 3.18 -1.16 5.20
CA PRO A 106 2.93 -0.61 3.88
C PRO A 106 1.58 -1.08 3.34
N VAL A 107 0.93 -0.23 2.53
CA VAL A 107 -0.37 -0.54 1.91
C VAL A 107 -0.18 -0.76 0.41
N ARG A 108 -0.66 -1.89 -0.10
CA ARG A 108 -0.74 -2.22 -1.54
C ARG A 108 -2.17 -2.00 -2.01
N LEU A 109 -2.39 -0.89 -2.71
CA LEU A 109 -3.69 -0.54 -3.26
C LEU A 109 -3.83 -1.02 -4.71
N ALA A 110 -4.79 -1.90 -4.96
CA ALA A 110 -5.31 -2.24 -6.28
C ALA A 110 -6.60 -1.44 -6.55
N VAL A 111 -6.82 -1.02 -7.79
CA VAL A 111 -8.00 -0.26 -8.17
C VAL A 111 -8.66 -0.89 -9.39
N GLU A 112 -9.90 -1.31 -9.24
CA GLU A 112 -10.69 -1.90 -10.31
C GLU A 112 -12.03 -1.19 -10.49
N SER A 113 -12.59 -1.27 -11.69
CA SER A 113 -13.95 -0.81 -11.92
C SER A 113 -14.95 -1.90 -11.59
N LEU A 114 -16.15 -1.53 -11.14
CA LEU A 114 -17.23 -2.49 -10.89
C LEU A 114 -17.50 -3.39 -12.10
N ALA A 115 -17.49 -2.82 -13.30
CA ALA A 115 -17.69 -3.56 -14.54
C ALA A 115 -16.59 -4.60 -14.78
N ARG A 116 -15.31 -4.23 -14.58
CA ARG A 116 -14.18 -5.15 -14.75
C ARG A 116 -14.21 -6.28 -13.72
N LEU A 117 -14.47 -5.96 -12.45
CA LEU A 117 -14.54 -6.96 -11.39
C LEU A 117 -15.69 -7.95 -11.66
N ASN A 118 -16.89 -7.44 -11.94
CA ASN A 118 -18.05 -8.30 -12.23
C ASN A 118 -17.82 -9.18 -13.48
N GLY A 119 -17.13 -8.66 -14.49
CA GLY A 119 -16.71 -9.46 -15.65
C GLY A 119 -15.76 -10.57 -15.23
N ALA A 120 -14.74 -10.26 -14.43
CA ALA A 120 -13.76 -11.24 -13.96
C ALA A 120 -14.37 -12.32 -13.05
N LEU A 121 -15.39 -11.98 -12.25
CA LEU A 121 -16.14 -12.93 -11.44
C LEU A 121 -16.96 -13.91 -12.30
N VAL A 122 -17.57 -13.42 -13.39
CA VAL A 122 -18.30 -14.28 -14.34
C VAL A 122 -17.35 -15.14 -15.16
N GLU A 123 -16.21 -14.58 -15.58
CA GLU A 123 -15.13 -15.31 -16.25
C GLU A 123 -14.40 -16.30 -15.32
N GLY A 124 -14.66 -16.23 -14.01
CA GLY A 124 -14.09 -17.07 -12.98
C GLY A 124 -12.58 -16.93 -12.78
N VAL A 125 -12.04 -15.72 -12.96
CA VAL A 125 -10.63 -15.42 -12.72
C VAL A 125 -10.28 -15.69 -11.24
N PRO A 126 -9.42 -16.68 -10.93
CA PRO A 126 -9.20 -17.15 -9.56
C PRO A 126 -8.87 -16.03 -8.58
N HIS A 127 -7.98 -15.10 -8.95
CA HIS A 127 -7.64 -13.96 -8.10
C HIS A 127 -8.86 -13.17 -7.60
N PHE A 128 -9.80 -12.84 -8.49
CA PHE A 128 -10.97 -12.05 -8.11
C PHE A 128 -12.05 -12.87 -7.41
N VAL A 129 -12.17 -14.16 -7.77
CA VAL A 129 -13.05 -15.11 -7.07
C VAL A 129 -12.62 -15.23 -5.60
N THR A 130 -11.33 -15.47 -5.35
CA THR A 130 -10.77 -15.52 -3.98
C THR A 130 -11.04 -14.22 -3.22
N ILE A 131 -10.83 -13.05 -3.83
CA ILE A 131 -11.13 -11.75 -3.18
C ILE A 131 -12.61 -11.62 -2.85
N ALA A 132 -13.52 -12.04 -3.73
CA ALA A 132 -14.95 -11.93 -3.48
C ALA A 132 -15.41 -12.89 -2.37
N GLU A 133 -14.80 -14.06 -2.25
CA GLU A 133 -15.16 -15.09 -1.26
C GLU A 133 -14.55 -14.85 0.12
N GLN A 134 -13.28 -14.47 0.15
CA GLN A 134 -12.49 -14.40 1.37
C GLN A 134 -12.26 -12.96 1.83
N GLY A 135 -12.37 -11.97 0.93
CA GLY A 135 -12.12 -10.57 1.24
C GLY A 135 -13.15 -9.95 2.17
N ILE A 136 -12.68 -8.99 2.98
CA ILE A 136 -13.47 -8.30 4.00
C ILE A 136 -13.75 -6.88 3.53
N ALA A 137 -15.04 -6.52 3.40
CA ALA A 137 -15.45 -5.18 3.03
C ALA A 137 -15.22 -4.21 4.20
N LEU A 138 -14.21 -3.33 4.05
CA LEU A 138 -13.99 -2.20 4.96
C LEU A 138 -14.99 -1.06 4.71
N TYR A 139 -15.47 -0.96 3.46
CA TYR A 139 -16.52 -0.04 3.07
C TYR A 139 -17.29 -0.63 1.90
N GLN A 140 -18.62 -0.49 1.90
CA GLN A 140 -19.48 -0.85 0.77
C GLN A 140 -20.63 0.14 0.65
N MET A 141 -20.83 0.69 -0.55
CA MET A 141 -21.97 1.55 -0.86
C MET A 141 -23.28 0.78 -0.74
N GLU A 142 -24.28 1.39 -0.10
CA GLU A 142 -25.58 0.77 0.11
C GLU A 142 -26.23 0.36 -1.23
N GLY A 143 -26.82 -0.84 -1.26
CA GLY A 143 -27.50 -1.39 -2.44
C GLY A 143 -26.58 -1.95 -3.52
N LEU A 144 -25.26 -1.74 -3.45
CA LEU A 144 -24.32 -2.32 -4.39
C LEU A 144 -24.08 -3.80 -4.11
N ARG A 145 -24.18 -4.63 -5.14
CA ARG A 145 -23.90 -6.07 -5.07
C ARG A 145 -22.92 -6.48 -6.17
N LEU A 146 -21.97 -7.34 -5.81
CA LEU A 146 -21.12 -8.00 -6.79
C LEU A 146 -21.89 -9.15 -7.44
N LYS A 147 -21.53 -9.47 -8.69
CA LYS A 147 -22.00 -10.69 -9.35
C LYS A 147 -21.54 -11.91 -8.55
N GLU A 148 -22.31 -12.98 -8.65
CA GLU A 148 -21.95 -14.24 -8.02
C GLU A 148 -20.70 -14.81 -8.71
N PRO A 149 -19.66 -15.19 -7.95
CA PRO A 149 -18.44 -15.76 -8.53
C PRO A 149 -18.74 -17.07 -9.26
N CYS A 150 -18.17 -17.22 -10.46
CA CYS A 150 -18.12 -18.49 -11.17
C CYS A 150 -16.74 -19.12 -10.91
N HIS A 151 -16.67 -20.42 -10.66
CA HIS A 151 -15.38 -21.11 -10.59
C HIS A 151 -15.02 -21.68 -11.95
N LEU A 152 -13.88 -21.27 -12.48
CA LEU A 152 -13.34 -21.91 -13.69
C LEU A 152 -13.06 -23.39 -13.42
N PRO A 153 -13.49 -24.31 -14.32
CA PRO A 153 -13.14 -25.71 -14.22
C PRO A 153 -11.62 -25.88 -14.16
N VAL A 154 -11.15 -26.82 -13.34
CA VAL A 154 -9.71 -27.10 -13.13
C VAL A 154 -8.96 -27.27 -14.45
N ARG A 155 -9.54 -28.01 -15.40
CA ARG A 155 -8.96 -28.21 -16.75
C ARG A 155 -8.76 -26.90 -17.50
N GLU A 156 -9.72 -25.98 -17.41
CA GLU A 156 -9.62 -24.69 -18.09
C GLU A 156 -8.61 -23.76 -17.41
N ARG A 157 -8.54 -23.79 -16.07
CA ARG A 157 -7.48 -23.09 -15.31
C ARG A 157 -6.09 -23.57 -15.74
N ALA A 158 -5.90 -24.88 -15.87
CA ALA A 158 -4.64 -25.46 -16.31
C ALA A 158 -4.25 -24.96 -17.72
N ILE A 159 -5.17 -25.06 -18.69
CA ILE A 159 -4.93 -24.60 -20.07
C ILE A 159 -4.56 -23.12 -20.12
N ARG A 160 -5.32 -22.25 -19.44
CA ARG A 160 -5.05 -20.81 -19.39
C ARG A 160 -3.71 -20.51 -18.70
N GLY A 161 -3.41 -21.20 -17.60
CA GLY A 161 -2.17 -21.04 -16.86
C GLY A 161 -0.93 -21.42 -17.66
N VAL A 162 -0.99 -22.50 -18.44
CA VAL A 162 0.07 -22.92 -19.36
C VAL A 162 0.26 -21.90 -20.49
N ALA A 163 -0.82 -21.39 -21.08
CA ALA A 163 -0.73 -20.36 -22.13
C ALA A 163 -0.06 -19.07 -21.60
N GLU A 164 -0.40 -18.66 -20.39
CA GLU A 164 0.24 -17.53 -19.70
C GLU A 164 1.72 -17.78 -19.38
N PHE A 165 2.06 -19.03 -19.02
CA PHE A 165 3.43 -19.46 -18.72
C PHE A 165 4.29 -19.31 -19.96
N ILE A 166 3.90 -19.96 -21.06
CA ILE A 166 4.64 -19.96 -22.34
C ILE A 166 4.91 -18.51 -22.76
N ARG A 167 3.85 -17.70 -22.85
CA ARG A 167 3.95 -16.30 -23.30
C ARG A 167 4.87 -15.44 -22.42
N SER A 168 4.78 -15.59 -21.10
CA SER A 168 5.53 -14.72 -20.18
C SER A 168 6.98 -15.19 -20.03
N HIS A 169 7.19 -16.51 -19.97
CA HIS A 169 8.51 -17.12 -19.87
C HIS A 169 9.35 -16.89 -21.13
N GLU A 170 8.76 -17.04 -22.33
CA GLU A 170 9.43 -16.73 -23.60
C GLU A 170 9.89 -15.27 -23.66
N ARG A 171 9.02 -14.33 -23.26
CA ARG A 171 9.38 -12.89 -23.19
C ARG A 171 10.51 -12.63 -22.21
N GLY A 172 10.42 -13.17 -21.00
CA GLY A 172 11.48 -13.02 -19.98
C GLY A 172 12.82 -13.57 -20.46
N THR A 173 12.80 -14.73 -21.12
CA THR A 173 13.99 -15.34 -21.74
C THR A 173 14.56 -14.46 -22.85
N GLY A 174 13.71 -13.88 -23.71
CA GLY A 174 14.13 -12.94 -24.74
C GLY A 174 14.83 -11.70 -24.16
N PHE A 175 14.31 -11.14 -23.07
CA PHE A 175 14.97 -10.03 -22.37
C PHE A 175 16.29 -10.44 -21.71
N LEU A 176 16.38 -11.65 -21.16
CA LEU A 176 17.64 -12.17 -20.60
C LEU A 176 18.72 -12.31 -21.69
N SER A 177 18.37 -12.84 -22.86
CA SER A 177 19.26 -12.87 -24.03
C SER A 177 19.65 -11.47 -24.50
N GLY A 178 18.70 -10.53 -24.51
CA GLY A 178 18.98 -9.12 -24.80
C GLY A 178 19.95 -8.50 -23.81
N ALA A 179 19.83 -8.83 -22.52
CA ALA A 179 20.77 -8.37 -21.51
C ALA A 179 22.19 -8.88 -21.80
N ALA A 180 22.34 -10.17 -22.11
CA ALA A 180 23.64 -10.78 -22.43
C ALA A 180 24.29 -10.07 -23.64
N PHE A 181 23.52 -9.78 -24.68
CA PHE A 181 23.99 -9.03 -25.84
C PHE A 181 24.54 -7.64 -25.48
N TYR A 182 23.86 -6.87 -24.63
CA TYR A 182 24.35 -5.55 -24.22
C TYR A 182 25.55 -5.63 -23.29
N ARG A 183 25.60 -6.64 -22.41
CA ARG A 183 26.78 -6.92 -21.58
C ARG A 183 28.01 -7.18 -22.46
N ASP A 184 27.88 -8.03 -23.47
CA ASP A 184 29.00 -8.41 -24.35
C ASP A 184 29.48 -7.22 -25.23
N ARG A 185 28.63 -6.21 -25.43
CA ARG A 185 28.99 -4.92 -26.06
C ARG A 185 29.57 -3.88 -25.10
N GLY A 186 29.66 -4.19 -23.81
CA GLY A 186 30.11 -3.25 -22.78
C GLY A 186 29.07 -2.19 -22.36
N ASP A 187 27.80 -2.34 -22.77
CA ASP A 187 26.70 -1.43 -22.39
C ASP A 187 26.00 -1.94 -21.12
N ALA A 188 26.68 -1.77 -19.98
CA ALA A 188 26.17 -2.20 -18.68
C ALA A 188 24.83 -1.55 -18.27
N PRO A 189 24.57 -0.25 -18.52
CA PRO A 189 23.25 0.35 -18.30
C PRO A 189 22.13 -0.35 -19.07
N MET A 190 22.33 -0.62 -20.36
CA MET A 190 21.30 -1.27 -21.17
C MET A 190 21.14 -2.76 -20.79
N ALA A 191 22.23 -3.44 -20.44
CA ALA A 191 22.17 -4.80 -19.92
C ALA A 191 21.32 -4.87 -18.63
N ALA A 192 21.53 -3.92 -17.70
CA ALA A 192 20.73 -3.84 -16.47
C ALA A 192 19.25 -3.52 -16.74
N LEU A 193 18.95 -2.68 -17.74
CA LEU A 193 17.57 -2.41 -18.17
C LEU A 193 16.89 -3.68 -18.71
N MET A 194 17.61 -4.45 -19.53
CA MET A 194 17.08 -5.72 -20.05
C MET A 194 16.91 -6.76 -18.94
N LEU A 195 17.82 -6.83 -17.96
CA LEU A 195 17.65 -7.68 -16.77
C LEU A 195 16.42 -7.28 -15.94
N HIS A 196 16.14 -5.99 -15.82
CA HIS A 196 14.91 -5.53 -15.17
C HIS A 196 13.67 -6.08 -15.87
N GLN A 197 13.62 -5.97 -17.20
CA GLN A 197 12.50 -6.49 -18.01
C GLN A 197 12.40 -8.01 -17.90
N ALA A 198 13.52 -8.73 -17.88
CA ALA A 198 13.54 -10.17 -17.63
C ALA A 198 12.91 -10.52 -16.27
N CYS A 199 13.32 -9.83 -15.19
CA CYS A 199 12.74 -10.01 -13.86
C CYS A 199 11.23 -9.78 -13.84
N GLU A 200 10.79 -8.64 -14.40
CA GLU A 200 9.38 -8.27 -14.50
C GLU A 200 8.59 -9.41 -15.16
N HIS A 201 9.07 -9.93 -16.28
CA HIS A 201 8.40 -10.99 -17.01
C HIS A 201 8.39 -12.34 -16.30
N PHE A 202 9.44 -12.70 -15.54
CA PHE A 202 9.43 -13.93 -14.75
C PHE A 202 8.48 -13.84 -13.54
N TYR A 203 8.36 -12.69 -12.88
CA TYR A 203 7.35 -12.51 -11.84
C TYR A 203 5.93 -12.49 -12.42
N LEU A 204 5.72 -11.80 -13.54
CA LEU A 204 4.44 -11.82 -14.26
C LEU A 204 4.06 -13.23 -14.74
N CYS A 205 5.05 -14.05 -15.09
CA CYS A 205 4.85 -15.45 -15.45
C CYS A 205 4.17 -16.20 -14.30
N VAL A 206 4.75 -16.17 -13.09
CA VAL A 206 4.17 -16.82 -11.90
C VAL A 206 2.76 -16.29 -11.60
N LEU A 207 2.63 -14.96 -11.53
CA LEU A 207 1.35 -14.32 -11.18
C LEU A 207 0.23 -14.71 -12.15
N ARG A 208 0.48 -14.61 -13.46
CA ARG A 208 -0.53 -14.88 -14.49
C ARG A 208 -0.78 -16.36 -14.69
N SER A 209 0.21 -17.23 -14.50
CA SER A 209 0.01 -18.68 -14.65
C SER A 209 -0.78 -19.29 -13.50
N ILE A 210 -0.60 -18.80 -12.27
CA ILE A 210 -1.23 -19.36 -11.08
C ILE A 210 -2.57 -18.68 -10.79
N SER A 211 -2.61 -17.34 -10.78
CA SER A 211 -3.79 -16.58 -10.36
C SER A 211 -4.66 -16.09 -11.53
N LEU A 212 -4.19 -16.26 -12.77
CA LEU A 212 -4.75 -15.67 -14.01
C LEU A 212 -4.91 -14.14 -13.93
N HIS A 213 -4.15 -13.50 -13.05
CA HIS A 213 -4.13 -12.07 -12.85
C HIS A 213 -2.71 -11.59 -12.52
N ALA A 214 -2.44 -10.32 -12.81
CA ALA A 214 -1.26 -9.64 -12.30
C ALA A 214 -1.59 -8.16 -12.06
N PRO A 215 -1.00 -7.54 -11.02
CA PRO A 215 -1.15 -6.11 -10.79
C PRO A 215 -0.69 -5.29 -12.00
N ARG A 216 -1.33 -4.13 -12.21
CA ARG A 216 -0.96 -3.17 -13.24
C ARG A 216 0.13 -2.24 -12.69
N THR A 217 1.35 -2.76 -12.58
CA THR A 217 2.52 -2.06 -12.06
C THR A 217 3.78 -2.57 -12.76
N HIS A 218 4.78 -1.70 -12.91
CA HIS A 218 6.13 -2.05 -13.36
C HIS A 218 7.13 -2.05 -12.19
N ALA A 219 6.66 -1.84 -10.95
CA ALA A 219 7.53 -1.85 -9.78
C ALA A 219 7.94 -3.29 -9.45
N LEU A 220 9.23 -3.62 -9.66
CA LEU A 220 9.75 -4.95 -9.35
C LEU A 220 9.52 -5.37 -7.90
N ASP A 221 9.58 -4.44 -6.94
CA ASP A 221 9.33 -4.76 -5.53
C ASP A 221 7.90 -5.30 -5.33
N GLU A 222 6.90 -4.68 -5.97
CA GLU A 222 5.50 -5.10 -5.87
C GLU A 222 5.23 -6.42 -6.60
N LEU A 223 5.83 -6.61 -7.78
CA LEU A 223 5.71 -7.86 -8.55
C LEU A 223 6.39 -9.02 -7.83
N ARG A 224 7.58 -8.77 -7.29
CA ARG A 224 8.34 -9.73 -6.49
C ARG A 224 7.56 -10.14 -5.26
N GLU A 225 7.09 -9.18 -4.48
CA GLU A 225 6.29 -9.44 -3.27
C GLU A 225 5.03 -10.26 -3.59
N ALA A 226 4.30 -9.89 -4.65
CA ALA A 226 3.10 -10.61 -5.05
C ALA A 226 3.39 -12.05 -5.53
N ALA A 227 4.50 -12.26 -6.24
CA ALA A 227 4.90 -13.59 -6.71
C ALA A 227 5.42 -14.48 -5.57
N GLU A 228 6.24 -13.93 -4.66
CA GLU A 228 6.73 -14.62 -3.46
C GLU A 228 5.58 -15.02 -2.52
N ALA A 229 4.48 -14.27 -2.50
CA ALA A 229 3.27 -14.65 -1.77
C ALA A 229 2.56 -15.88 -2.36
N LEU A 230 2.70 -16.15 -3.66
CA LEU A 230 2.19 -17.37 -4.30
C LEU A 230 3.15 -18.55 -4.15
N ASP A 231 4.46 -18.30 -4.24
CA ASP A 231 5.50 -19.31 -4.01
C ASP A 231 6.70 -18.71 -3.26
N PRO A 232 6.81 -18.97 -1.93
CA PRO A 232 7.88 -18.44 -1.10
C PRO A 232 9.30 -18.83 -1.57
N ARG A 233 9.46 -19.91 -2.35
CA ARG A 233 10.77 -20.37 -2.85
C ARG A 233 11.41 -19.37 -3.82
N LEU A 234 10.61 -18.48 -4.41
CA LEU A 234 11.10 -17.39 -5.28
C LEU A 234 12.00 -16.41 -4.54
N SER A 235 11.87 -16.28 -3.21
CA SER A 235 12.71 -15.41 -2.39
C SER A 235 14.21 -15.73 -2.52
N SER A 236 14.55 -17.00 -2.76
CA SER A 236 15.94 -17.46 -2.96
C SER A 236 16.63 -16.85 -4.19
N ALA A 237 15.87 -16.33 -5.16
CA ALA A 237 16.45 -15.69 -6.34
C ALA A 237 17.16 -14.37 -6.02
N TRP A 238 16.75 -13.67 -4.96
CA TRP A 238 17.33 -12.39 -4.56
C TRP A 238 17.51 -12.34 -3.05
N PRO A 239 18.57 -12.96 -2.51
CA PRO A 239 18.89 -12.85 -1.08
C PRO A 239 19.11 -11.38 -0.68
N ARG A 240 18.93 -11.10 0.61
CA ARG A 240 18.96 -9.72 1.16
C ARG A 240 19.92 -9.62 2.35
N ASP A 241 20.80 -10.59 2.54
CA ASP A 241 21.61 -10.74 3.73
C ASP A 241 22.76 -9.72 3.73
N SER A 242 23.37 -9.49 2.57
CA SER A 242 24.49 -8.56 2.44
C SER A 242 24.11 -7.22 1.81
N ARG A 243 24.87 -6.18 2.15
CA ARG A 243 24.74 -4.85 1.51
C ARG A 243 24.96 -4.92 0.00
N PHE A 244 25.85 -5.81 -0.45
CA PHE A 244 26.13 -6.02 -1.87
C PHE A 244 24.89 -6.51 -2.62
N GLU A 245 24.21 -7.53 -2.08
CA GLU A 245 23.01 -8.11 -2.69
C GLU A 245 21.88 -7.08 -2.82
N ARG A 246 21.61 -6.34 -1.74
CA ARG A 246 20.60 -5.26 -1.73
C ARG A 246 20.93 -4.17 -2.73
N ARG A 247 22.21 -3.80 -2.83
CA ARG A 247 22.71 -2.80 -3.78
C ARG A 247 22.54 -3.26 -5.23
N ALA A 248 22.96 -4.48 -5.55
CA ALA A 248 22.89 -5.01 -6.91
C ALA A 248 21.44 -5.15 -7.40
N PHE A 249 20.53 -5.70 -6.57
CA PHE A 249 19.10 -5.70 -6.89
C PHE A 249 18.55 -4.28 -7.05
N GLY A 250 18.96 -3.36 -6.18
CA GLY A 250 18.63 -1.94 -6.29
C GLY A 250 19.06 -1.30 -7.61
N CYS A 251 20.21 -1.66 -8.16
CA CYS A 251 20.66 -1.22 -9.48
C CYS A 251 19.72 -1.71 -10.58
N ILE A 252 19.41 -3.02 -10.61
CA ILE A 252 18.46 -3.60 -11.59
C ILE A 252 17.09 -2.93 -11.49
N ARG A 253 16.58 -2.72 -10.27
CA ARG A 253 15.31 -2.03 -10.05
C ARG A 253 15.29 -0.61 -10.63
N ARG A 254 16.35 0.18 -10.40
CA ARG A 254 16.43 1.56 -10.89
C ARG A 254 16.68 1.68 -12.38
N ALA A 255 17.30 0.66 -13.00
CA ALA A 255 17.66 0.66 -14.42
C ALA A 255 16.48 1.00 -15.33
N TYR A 256 15.26 0.56 -14.99
CA TYR A 256 14.04 0.89 -15.75
C TYR A 256 13.85 2.38 -16.01
N VAL A 257 14.13 3.23 -15.02
CA VAL A 257 14.01 4.68 -15.15
C VAL A 257 15.36 5.29 -15.51
N GLU A 258 16.41 4.92 -14.79
CA GLU A 258 17.68 5.63 -14.81
C GLU A 258 18.56 5.29 -16.01
N ALA A 259 18.53 4.05 -16.52
CA ALA A 259 19.42 3.66 -17.62
C ALA A 259 19.06 4.33 -18.95
N ARG A 260 17.81 4.79 -19.11
CA ARG A 260 17.30 5.44 -20.33
C ARG A 260 17.54 6.95 -20.37
N TYR A 261 17.54 7.59 -19.20
CA TYR A 261 17.50 9.05 -19.09
C TYR A 261 18.65 9.63 -18.25
N GLY A 262 19.32 8.80 -17.44
CA GLY A 262 20.32 9.24 -16.49
C GLY A 262 21.74 9.19 -17.06
N GLN A 263 22.44 10.32 -17.01
CA GLN A 263 23.89 10.37 -17.27
C GLN A 263 24.73 9.75 -16.12
N SER A 264 24.08 9.43 -14.99
CA SER A 264 24.73 9.02 -13.75
C SER A 264 24.46 7.56 -13.34
N TYR A 265 23.70 6.79 -14.14
CA TYR A 265 23.46 5.38 -13.81
C TYR A 265 24.77 4.60 -13.90
N ARG A 266 25.11 3.88 -12.83
CA ARG A 266 26.30 3.04 -12.75
C ARG A 266 25.95 1.73 -12.06
N ILE A 267 26.44 0.64 -12.65
CA ILE A 267 26.45 -0.71 -12.09
C ILE A 267 27.85 -1.27 -12.33
N SER A 268 28.45 -1.89 -11.32
CA SER A 268 29.77 -2.52 -11.51
C SER A 268 29.63 -3.82 -12.31
N GLU A 269 30.73 -4.27 -12.92
CA GLU A 269 30.77 -5.56 -13.61
C GLU A 269 30.43 -6.72 -12.66
N GLU A 270 30.89 -6.65 -11.41
CA GLU A 270 30.58 -7.62 -10.36
C GLU A 270 29.08 -7.64 -10.02
N GLU A 271 28.47 -6.47 -9.81
CA GLU A 271 27.03 -6.33 -9.53
C GLU A 271 26.20 -6.85 -10.70
N LEU A 272 26.60 -6.52 -11.94
CA LEU A 272 25.90 -6.96 -13.15
C LEU A 272 26.02 -8.48 -13.33
N SER A 273 27.21 -9.04 -13.19
CA SER A 273 27.46 -10.48 -13.32
C SER A 273 26.70 -11.27 -12.25
N TRP A 274 26.68 -10.78 -11.01
CA TRP A 274 25.88 -11.37 -9.95
C TRP A 274 24.38 -11.31 -10.28
N ALA A 275 23.89 -10.17 -10.77
CA ALA A 275 22.50 -10.01 -11.18
C ALA A 275 22.09 -10.98 -12.30
N PHE A 276 22.95 -11.25 -13.30
CA PHE A 276 22.69 -12.28 -14.31
C PHE A 276 22.42 -13.65 -13.67
N ALA A 277 23.32 -14.10 -12.81
CA ALA A 277 23.18 -15.38 -12.13
C ALA A 277 21.90 -15.44 -11.27
N ARG A 278 21.48 -14.31 -10.68
CA ARG A 278 20.23 -14.23 -9.92
C ARG A 278 18.98 -14.30 -10.81
N VAL A 279 19.01 -13.66 -11.98
CA VAL A 279 17.90 -13.72 -12.94
C VAL A 279 17.73 -15.11 -13.55
N GLU A 280 18.82 -15.85 -13.78
CA GLU A 280 18.76 -17.25 -14.19
C GLU A 280 18.10 -18.14 -13.13
N ILE A 281 18.43 -17.93 -11.84
CA ILE A 281 17.74 -18.61 -10.75
C ILE A 281 16.27 -18.22 -10.70
N LEU A 282 15.94 -16.93 -10.86
CA LEU A 282 14.55 -16.49 -10.93
C LEU A 282 13.77 -17.17 -12.06
N GLN A 283 14.37 -17.28 -13.25
CA GLN A 283 13.79 -17.98 -14.40
C GLN A 283 13.47 -19.43 -14.05
N GLN A 284 14.43 -20.16 -13.49
CA GLN A 284 14.25 -21.56 -13.09
C GLN A 284 13.18 -21.71 -12.01
N ARG A 285 13.22 -20.86 -10.98
CA ARG A 285 12.23 -20.88 -9.89
C ARG A 285 10.83 -20.55 -10.38
N ALA A 286 10.68 -19.58 -11.27
CA ALA A 286 9.40 -19.26 -11.89
C ALA A 286 8.86 -20.44 -12.71
N ALA A 287 9.71 -21.13 -13.46
CA ALA A 287 9.33 -22.33 -14.18
C ALA A 287 8.89 -23.46 -13.25
N SER A 288 9.65 -23.74 -12.18
CA SER A 288 9.26 -24.74 -11.17
C SER A 288 7.95 -24.39 -10.47
N ALA A 289 7.75 -23.13 -10.05
CA ALA A 289 6.52 -22.68 -9.41
C ALA A 289 5.29 -22.91 -10.29
N CYS A 290 5.40 -22.57 -11.58
CA CYS A 290 4.33 -22.81 -12.54
C CYS A 290 4.10 -24.31 -12.79
N ALA A 291 5.17 -25.11 -12.93
CA ALA A 291 5.07 -26.55 -13.14
C ALA A 291 4.40 -27.27 -11.95
N ASP A 292 4.82 -26.95 -10.73
CA ASP A 292 4.26 -27.53 -9.50
C ASP A 292 2.77 -27.17 -9.36
N HIS A 293 2.39 -25.93 -9.70
CA HIS A 293 0.98 -25.53 -9.71
C HIS A 293 0.18 -26.32 -10.75
N GLN A 294 0.72 -26.55 -11.95
CA GLN A 294 0.06 -27.36 -12.97
C GLN A 294 -0.09 -28.81 -12.54
N ALA A 295 0.93 -29.39 -11.89
CA ALA A 295 0.85 -30.74 -11.33
C ALA A 295 -0.25 -30.84 -10.26
N SER A 296 -0.32 -29.88 -9.34
CA SER A 296 -1.39 -29.82 -8.33
C SER A 296 -2.79 -29.71 -8.95
N LEU A 297 -2.95 -28.92 -10.02
CA LEU A 297 -4.21 -28.88 -10.76
C LEU A 297 -4.53 -30.23 -11.42
N ALA A 298 -3.55 -30.92 -11.99
CA ALA A 298 -3.75 -32.23 -12.61
C ALA A 298 -4.17 -33.30 -11.59
N GLU A 299 -3.58 -33.29 -10.38
CA GLU A 299 -3.97 -34.20 -9.28
C GLU A 299 -5.40 -33.96 -8.81
N SER A 300 -5.88 -32.71 -8.87
CA SER A 300 -7.25 -32.36 -8.50
C SER A 300 -8.31 -32.73 -9.55
N LEU A 301 -7.90 -33.16 -10.75
CA LEU A 301 -8.83 -33.67 -11.75
C LEU A 301 -9.28 -35.09 -11.34
N PRO A 302 -10.59 -35.37 -11.28
CA PRO A 302 -11.05 -36.73 -11.04
C PRO A 302 -10.50 -37.65 -12.14
N ALA A 303 -10.06 -38.86 -11.74
CA ALA A 303 -9.65 -39.90 -12.69
C ALA A 303 -10.72 -40.07 -13.77
N PRO A 304 -10.35 -40.35 -15.04
CA PRO A 304 -11.34 -40.55 -16.10
C PRO A 304 -12.31 -41.65 -15.66
N VAL A 305 -13.55 -41.25 -15.37
CA VAL A 305 -14.63 -42.17 -15.05
C VAL A 305 -14.88 -42.97 -16.31
N THR A 306 -14.47 -44.24 -16.32
CA THR A 306 -15.03 -45.21 -17.25
C THR A 306 -16.54 -45.21 -17.00
N PRO A 307 -17.38 -44.97 -18.02
CA PRO A 307 -18.81 -44.92 -17.80
C PRO A 307 -19.26 -46.27 -17.23
N PRO A 308 -19.91 -46.30 -16.05
CA PRO A 308 -20.55 -47.53 -15.59
C PRO A 308 -21.68 -47.90 -16.57
N PRO A 309 -21.96 -49.20 -16.76
CA PRO A 309 -23.07 -49.63 -17.61
C PRO A 309 -24.38 -49.01 -17.11
N PRO A 310 -25.30 -48.64 -18.03
CA PRO A 310 -26.51 -47.91 -17.66
C PRO A 310 -27.44 -48.81 -16.84
N GLU A 311 -27.63 -48.48 -15.56
CA GLU A 311 -28.69 -49.04 -14.73
C GLU A 311 -29.84 -48.04 -14.52
N PRO A 312 -31.09 -48.53 -14.42
CA PRO A 312 -32.28 -47.74 -14.66
C PRO A 312 -32.58 -46.72 -13.54
N THR A 313 -32.82 -45.49 -13.99
CA THR A 313 -33.26 -44.33 -13.22
C THR A 313 -34.44 -44.65 -12.30
N THR A 314 -34.21 -44.62 -10.99
CA THR A 314 -35.29 -44.48 -10.00
C THR A 314 -35.13 -43.12 -9.31
N ALA A 315 -36.09 -42.22 -9.57
CA ALA A 315 -36.09 -40.87 -9.03
C ALA A 315 -36.19 -40.87 -7.50
N ARG A 316 -35.25 -40.21 -6.83
CA ARG A 316 -35.29 -40.00 -5.37
C ARG A 316 -35.47 -38.50 -5.11
N ALA A 317 -36.59 -38.16 -4.47
CA ALA A 317 -37.00 -36.81 -4.16
C ALA A 317 -36.03 -36.12 -3.17
N LEU A 318 -35.74 -34.84 -3.44
CA LEU A 318 -34.92 -33.96 -2.63
C LEU A 318 -35.69 -33.52 -1.37
N PHE A 319 -35.07 -33.66 -0.20
CA PHE A 319 -35.49 -33.02 1.04
C PHE A 319 -34.81 -31.63 1.14
N GLU A 320 -35.59 -30.57 1.34
CA GLU A 320 -35.07 -29.26 1.76
C GLU A 320 -34.87 -29.22 3.28
N PRO A 321 -33.75 -28.68 3.80
CA PRO A 321 -33.66 -28.29 5.19
C PRO A 321 -34.18 -26.86 5.41
N ALA A 322 -35.02 -26.74 6.44
CA ALA A 322 -35.62 -25.52 6.93
C ALA A 322 -34.61 -24.41 7.29
N ARG A 323 -34.92 -23.18 6.86
CA ARG A 323 -34.25 -21.95 7.32
C ARG A 323 -34.44 -21.77 8.83
N ARG A 324 -33.35 -21.78 9.59
CA ARG A 324 -33.30 -21.18 10.93
C ARG A 324 -32.95 -19.69 10.78
N ALA A 325 -33.83 -18.85 11.31
CA ALA A 325 -33.56 -17.44 11.56
C ALA A 325 -32.97 -17.25 12.97
N ASN A 326 -32.38 -16.06 13.16
CA ASN A 326 -31.81 -15.41 14.36
C ASN A 326 -30.28 -15.34 14.31
N MET A 327 -29.61 -14.24 14.66
CA MET A 327 -29.85 -13.23 15.69
C MET A 327 -29.10 -11.94 15.24
N LEU A 328 -29.55 -10.74 15.58
CA LEU A 328 -29.06 -9.41 15.10
C LEU A 328 -29.74 -8.84 13.84
N GLN A 329 -31.04 -9.12 13.69
CA GLN A 329 -31.96 -8.14 13.09
C GLN A 329 -32.83 -7.52 14.20
N ARG A 330 -32.26 -6.62 14.99
CA ARG A 330 -33.02 -5.61 15.75
C ARG A 330 -32.24 -4.30 15.75
N THR A 331 -32.96 -3.21 15.48
CA THR A 331 -32.48 -1.90 14.98
C THR A 331 -31.97 -2.05 13.54
N TRP A 332 -32.65 -1.63 12.48
CA TRP A 332 -33.25 -0.33 12.21
C TRP A 332 -34.49 -0.48 11.31
N ARG A 333 -35.64 0.01 11.77
CA ARG A 333 -36.81 0.38 10.95
C ARG A 333 -37.38 1.68 11.54
N ILE A 334 -38.03 2.46 10.67
CA ILE A 334 -38.38 3.89 10.74
C ILE A 334 -37.21 4.70 10.15
N VAL A 335 -37.19 5.10 8.87
CA VAL A 335 -38.27 5.66 8.03
C VAL A 335 -38.13 5.13 6.60
N ARG A 336 -39.22 4.61 6.05
CA ARG A 336 -39.42 4.49 4.60
C ARG A 336 -40.56 5.43 4.22
N ARG A 337 -40.49 5.90 2.98
CA ARG A 337 -41.43 6.74 2.20
C ARG A 337 -41.07 8.23 2.28
N ALA A 338 -40.82 8.93 1.17
CA ALA A 338 -41.29 8.74 -0.19
C ALA A 338 -40.20 9.07 -1.23
N ALA A 339 -40.24 8.39 -2.36
CA ALA A 339 -39.56 8.80 -3.59
C ALA A 339 -40.11 10.14 -4.11
N PRO A 340 -39.36 10.86 -4.95
CA PRO A 340 -39.86 10.99 -6.33
C PRO A 340 -38.76 10.95 -7.42
N LEU A 341 -39.19 10.56 -8.62
CA LEU A 341 -38.51 10.71 -9.91
C LEU A 341 -38.68 12.17 -10.45
N PRO A 342 -38.00 12.56 -11.56
CA PRO A 342 -37.29 13.84 -11.69
C PRO A 342 -38.14 14.96 -12.31
N GLY A 343 -37.75 16.22 -12.05
CA GLY A 343 -38.16 17.33 -12.91
C GLY A 343 -38.26 18.70 -12.24
N ARG A 344 -37.37 19.60 -12.69
CA ARG A 344 -37.65 21.00 -13.06
C ARG A 344 -37.50 22.14 -12.00
N TRP A 345 -36.41 22.91 -12.20
CA TRP A 345 -36.19 24.37 -12.03
C TRP A 345 -36.25 25.02 -10.63
N ASN A 346 -35.16 25.74 -10.30
CA ASN A 346 -34.98 26.69 -9.19
C ASN A 346 -36.10 27.75 -9.13
N PRO A 347 -36.51 28.23 -7.94
CA PRO A 347 -35.82 29.39 -7.35
C PRO A 347 -35.67 29.38 -5.81
N LEU A 348 -34.64 30.11 -5.37
CA LEU A 348 -34.37 30.75 -4.06
C LEU A 348 -35.42 30.57 -2.94
N VAL A 349 -34.98 30.23 -1.72
CA VAL A 349 -35.22 31.03 -0.49
C VAL A 349 -34.52 30.44 0.76
N ARG A 350 -33.83 31.37 1.45
CA ARG A 350 -33.50 31.55 2.89
C ARG A 350 -33.31 30.35 3.84
N VAL A 351 -32.11 30.35 4.41
CA VAL A 351 -31.70 29.73 5.67
C VAL A 351 -32.49 30.32 6.86
N ARG A 352 -33.12 29.46 7.68
CA ARG A 352 -33.43 29.78 9.09
C ARG A 352 -33.39 28.53 9.99
N ARG A 353 -32.41 28.60 10.91
CA ARG A 353 -32.38 28.16 12.33
C ARG A 353 -33.18 26.90 12.74
N PHE A 354 -32.40 25.87 13.02
CA PHE A 354 -32.59 24.80 14.00
C PHE A 354 -33.27 25.28 15.30
N TRP A 355 -34.32 24.60 15.77
CA TRP A 355 -34.57 24.41 17.21
C TRP A 355 -35.26 23.07 17.53
N ARG A 356 -34.85 22.58 18.71
CA ARG A 356 -35.08 21.38 19.53
C ARG A 356 -36.39 20.59 19.42
N SER A 357 -36.28 19.28 19.65
CA SER A 357 -37.38 18.37 20.02
C SER A 357 -37.47 18.19 21.54
N ASN A 358 -38.72 18.23 22.04
CA ASN A 358 -39.11 17.98 23.43
C ASN A 358 -39.20 16.48 23.72
N ARG A 359 -38.13 15.86 24.24
CA ARG A 359 -38.24 14.50 24.79
C ARG A 359 -37.18 14.18 25.86
N PHE A 360 -37.05 15.04 26.86
CA PHE A 360 -36.34 14.76 28.12
C PHE A 360 -36.96 15.60 29.24
N VAL A 361 -38.21 15.31 29.60
CA VAL A 361 -38.84 15.82 30.83
C VAL A 361 -39.55 14.64 31.44
N GLY A 362 -39.02 14.14 32.57
CA GLY A 362 -39.57 12.99 33.27
C GLY A 362 -38.57 12.14 34.07
N TRP A 363 -37.29 12.53 34.13
CA TRP A 363 -36.25 11.77 34.84
C TRP A 363 -35.31 12.65 35.67
N GLU A 364 -35.82 13.74 36.26
CA GLU A 364 -35.00 14.67 37.06
C GLU A 364 -35.52 15.00 38.47
N ASP A 365 -36.51 14.28 39.02
CA ASP A 365 -37.05 14.69 40.33
C ASP A 365 -36.46 13.99 41.56
N HIS A 366 -35.64 12.95 41.46
CA HIS A 366 -35.10 12.26 42.65
C HIS A 366 -33.62 11.85 42.57
N LEU A 367 -32.74 12.76 42.14
CA LEU A 367 -31.31 12.64 42.41
C LEU A 367 -30.85 13.90 43.14
N PRO A 368 -30.50 13.81 44.45
CA PRO A 368 -30.07 14.98 45.20
C PRO A 368 -28.84 15.59 44.51
N LEU A 369 -28.81 16.92 44.34
CA LEU A 369 -27.74 17.68 43.70
C LEU A 369 -26.32 17.28 44.17
N ALA A 370 -26.20 16.81 45.41
CA ALA A 370 -24.96 16.27 45.96
C ALA A 370 -24.44 15.02 45.21
N MET A 371 -25.33 14.13 44.77
CA MET A 371 -24.96 12.92 44.00
C MET A 371 -24.52 13.26 42.58
N ILE A 372 -25.13 14.27 41.95
CA ILE A 372 -24.68 14.76 40.64
C ILE A 372 -23.31 15.42 40.77
N GLY A 373 -23.10 16.20 41.84
CA GLY A 373 -21.79 16.77 42.18
C GLY A 373 -20.72 15.71 42.44
N LEU A 374 -21.07 14.63 43.16
CA LEU A 374 -20.15 13.53 43.45
C LEU A 374 -19.80 12.73 42.18
N CYS A 375 -20.77 12.45 41.32
CA CYS A 375 -20.53 11.77 40.04
C CYS A 375 -19.67 12.62 39.08
N LEU A 376 -19.89 13.93 39.03
CA LEU A 376 -19.05 14.84 38.23
C LEU A 376 -17.64 14.98 38.81
N PHE A 377 -17.50 14.96 40.15
CA PHE A 377 -16.21 14.97 40.81
C PHE A 377 -15.45 13.66 40.58
N MET A 378 -16.10 12.50 40.70
CA MET A 378 -15.50 11.19 40.43
C MET A 378 -15.15 11.02 38.95
N ALA A 379 -16.00 11.46 38.03
CA ALA A 379 -15.70 11.46 36.59
C ALA A 379 -14.56 12.43 36.24
N GLY A 380 -14.49 13.59 36.92
CA GLY A 380 -13.37 14.53 36.81
C GLY A 380 -12.06 13.97 37.37
N ALA A 381 -12.13 13.25 38.50
CA ALA A 381 -10.99 12.62 39.14
C ALA A 381 -10.48 11.40 38.35
N GLU A 382 -11.36 10.58 37.78
CA GLU A 382 -10.99 9.49 36.86
C GLU A 382 -10.41 10.03 35.54
N ALA A 383 -10.96 11.13 35.00
CA ALA A 383 -10.38 11.80 33.83
C ALA A 383 -8.99 12.39 34.13
N MET A 384 -8.78 12.90 35.35
CA MET A 384 -7.47 13.36 35.84
C MET A 384 -6.49 12.20 36.03
N LEU A 385 -6.91 11.10 36.65
CA LEU A 385 -6.12 9.87 36.83
C LEU A 385 -5.79 9.22 35.49
N TRP A 386 -6.70 9.25 34.53
CA TRP A 386 -6.46 8.79 33.16
C TRP A 386 -5.49 9.72 32.43
N ARG A 387 -5.57 11.04 32.62
CA ARG A 387 -4.55 12.00 32.12
C ARG A 387 -3.17 11.78 32.74
N VAL A 388 -3.10 11.50 34.03
CA VAL A 388 -1.83 11.26 34.74
C VAL A 388 -1.24 9.89 34.36
N LYS A 389 -2.05 8.83 34.24
CA LYS A 389 -1.59 7.51 33.76
C LYS A 389 -1.25 7.49 32.26
N SER A 390 -1.99 8.20 31.41
CA SER A 390 -1.66 8.35 29.98
C SER A 390 -0.46 9.26 29.72
N ALA A 391 -0.06 10.09 30.69
CA ALA A 391 1.20 10.84 30.66
C ALA A 391 2.42 9.97 31.03
N GLN A 392 2.23 8.75 31.55
CA GLN A 392 3.31 7.91 32.09
C GLN A 392 3.55 6.59 31.31
N ALA A 393 2.78 6.35 30.24
CA ALA A 393 3.26 5.50 29.17
C ALA A 393 4.33 6.28 28.39
N VAL A 394 5.50 5.69 28.17
CA VAL A 394 6.57 6.28 27.35
C VAL A 394 6.09 6.34 25.89
N ARG A 395 5.21 7.32 25.60
CA ARG A 395 4.97 7.84 24.27
C ARG A 395 6.21 8.64 23.92
N SER A 396 6.87 8.28 22.83
CA SER A 396 7.80 9.17 22.15
C SER A 396 7.09 10.51 21.95
N LYS A 397 7.57 11.56 22.62
CA LYS A 397 7.01 12.91 22.48
C LYS A 397 7.01 13.30 20.99
N PRO A 398 5.99 14.01 20.47
CA PRO A 398 6.13 14.73 19.21
C PRO A 398 7.37 15.63 19.31
N ALA A 399 8.16 15.71 18.23
CA ALA A 399 9.38 16.49 18.22
C ALA A 399 9.13 17.92 18.73
N ASP A 400 9.97 18.38 19.63
CA ASP A 400 9.98 19.77 20.10
C ASP A 400 10.23 20.69 18.89
N LEU A 401 9.30 21.61 18.62
CA LEU A 401 9.28 22.52 17.46
C LEU A 401 10.40 23.56 17.47
N SER A 402 11.35 23.43 18.38
CA SER A 402 12.48 24.34 18.60
C SER A 402 13.84 23.64 18.49
N ALA A 403 13.89 22.41 17.98
CA ALA A 403 15.14 21.67 17.87
C ALA A 403 16.13 22.37 16.91
N VAL A 404 17.10 23.09 17.50
CA VAL A 404 18.33 23.51 16.83
C VAL A 404 19.11 22.23 16.54
N LEU A 405 19.25 21.90 15.26
CA LEU A 405 20.05 20.76 14.82
C LEU A 405 21.52 21.20 14.84
N ASP A 406 22.21 20.94 15.94
CA ASP A 406 23.67 21.01 16.00
C ASP A 406 24.28 19.77 15.32
N PHE A 407 25.26 20.01 14.46
CA PHE A 407 25.96 18.98 13.71
C PHE A 407 27.33 18.74 14.31
N ASP A 408 27.59 17.52 14.80
CA ASP A 408 28.96 17.04 15.00
C ASP A 408 29.38 16.27 13.75
N VAL A 409 30.31 16.84 12.96
CA VAL A 409 30.84 16.22 11.74
C VAL A 409 31.79 15.04 12.09
N ARG A 410 31.90 14.67 13.37
CA ARG A 410 32.70 13.54 13.85
C ARG A 410 31.95 12.21 13.96
N ALA A 411 30.71 12.11 13.47
CA ALA A 411 30.12 10.78 13.27
C ALA A 411 30.82 10.10 12.09
N ASP A 412 31.47 8.96 12.34
CA ASP A 412 32.39 8.23 11.46
C ASP A 412 31.89 7.97 10.01
N THR A 413 30.60 8.21 9.73
CA THR A 413 30.08 8.48 8.38
C THR A 413 28.90 9.46 8.42
N VAL A 414 28.75 10.29 7.38
CA VAL A 414 27.59 11.18 7.14
C VAL A 414 26.24 10.42 7.23
N LEU A 415 26.22 9.14 6.86
CA LEU A 415 25.06 8.27 7.00
C LEU A 415 24.65 8.08 8.47
N GLY A 416 25.62 7.94 9.38
CA GLY A 416 25.36 7.84 10.82
C GLY A 416 24.73 9.11 11.38
N ALA A 417 25.24 10.29 11.01
CA ALA A 417 24.66 11.58 11.41
C ALA A 417 23.22 11.75 10.91
N VAL A 418 22.94 11.38 9.66
CA VAL A 418 21.58 11.46 9.08
C VAL A 418 20.63 10.44 9.71
N THR A 419 21.10 9.21 9.96
CA THR A 419 20.32 8.18 10.65
C THR A 419 19.95 8.61 12.06
N ASP A 420 20.88 9.20 12.79
CA ASP A 420 20.66 9.70 14.14
C ASP A 420 19.67 10.88 14.15
N VAL A 421 19.76 11.80 13.19
CA VAL A 421 18.78 12.90 13.03
C VAL A 421 17.39 12.38 12.65
N ALA A 422 17.29 11.42 11.72
CA ALA A 422 16.03 10.81 11.34
C ALA A 422 15.38 10.07 12.53
N GLN A 423 16.17 9.35 13.33
CA GLN A 423 15.69 8.71 14.56
C GLN A 423 15.23 9.74 15.60
N ARG A 424 16.01 10.81 15.83
CA ARG A 424 15.64 11.91 16.73
C ARG A 424 14.38 12.66 16.27
N ALA A 425 14.16 12.76 14.96
CA ALA A 425 12.96 13.35 14.36
C ALA A 425 11.77 12.37 14.26
N GLY A 426 11.90 11.13 14.76
CA GLY A 426 10.79 10.15 14.83
C GLY A 426 10.59 9.27 13.61
N TYR A 427 11.50 9.28 12.63
CA TYR A 427 11.43 8.41 11.44
C TYR A 427 11.91 6.99 11.74
N ARG A 428 11.22 5.97 11.18
CA ARG A 428 11.69 4.57 11.23
C ARG A 428 12.83 4.36 10.23
N VAL A 429 14.07 4.28 10.73
CA VAL A 429 15.25 4.02 9.88
C VAL A 429 15.41 2.53 9.54
N LYS A 430 15.04 1.62 10.44
CA LYS A 430 15.21 0.16 10.26
C LYS A 430 14.32 -0.45 9.16
N ALA A 431 13.18 0.17 8.86
CA ALA A 431 12.24 -0.27 7.80
C ALA A 431 12.57 0.31 6.42
N ASN A 432 13.55 1.21 6.33
CA ASN A 432 13.88 1.98 5.13
C ASN A 432 15.34 1.79 4.69
N GLU A 433 16.09 0.85 5.27
CA GLU A 433 17.50 0.61 4.91
C GLU A 433 17.68 0.47 3.40
N ASP A 434 16.73 -0.14 2.69
CA ASP A 434 16.74 -0.35 1.23
C ASP A 434 16.54 0.95 0.42
N ILE A 435 15.78 1.92 0.94
CA ILE A 435 15.57 3.22 0.27
C ILE A 435 16.81 4.11 0.47
N TRP A 436 17.41 4.05 1.66
CA TRP A 436 18.59 4.85 2.02
C TRP A 436 19.89 4.30 1.42
N THR A 437 20.08 2.97 1.37
CA THR A 437 21.23 2.35 0.71
C THR A 437 21.23 2.62 -0.80
N VAL A 438 20.05 2.61 -1.43
CA VAL A 438 19.88 2.92 -2.86
C VAL A 438 20.27 4.34 -3.22
N ARG A 439 20.00 5.33 -2.36
CA ARG A 439 20.40 6.73 -2.60
C ARG A 439 21.90 6.97 -2.44
N TRP A 440 22.61 6.13 -1.69
CA TRP A 440 24.00 6.38 -1.30
C TRP A 440 25.07 5.66 -2.14
N THR A 441 24.72 4.68 -2.99
CA THR A 441 25.74 3.78 -3.55
C THR A 441 26.18 4.03 -4.99
N GLY A 442 25.55 4.90 -5.79
CA GLY A 442 25.82 4.95 -7.24
C GLY A 442 26.69 6.10 -7.78
N ALA A 443 26.38 7.36 -7.40
CA ALA A 443 26.96 8.53 -8.08
C ALA A 443 27.33 9.70 -7.14
N TYR A 444 26.93 9.67 -5.88
CA TYR A 444 27.10 10.80 -4.95
C TYR A 444 28.54 11.04 -4.48
N ARG A 445 29.45 10.08 -4.68
CA ARG A 445 30.87 10.24 -4.31
C ARG A 445 31.67 11.15 -5.24
N ALA A 446 31.15 11.51 -6.42
CA ALA A 446 31.98 12.12 -7.45
C ALA A 446 31.76 13.62 -7.70
N LYS A 447 30.65 14.25 -7.28
CA LYS A 447 30.40 15.69 -7.55
C LYS A 447 29.53 16.46 -6.56
N ALA A 448 28.95 15.84 -5.54
CA ALA A 448 28.09 16.53 -4.59
C ALA A 448 28.89 16.95 -3.36
N THR A 449 28.95 18.24 -3.07
CA THR A 449 29.42 18.69 -1.75
C THR A 449 28.43 18.20 -0.70
N THR A 450 28.86 18.02 0.56
CA THR A 450 27.99 17.63 1.70
C THR A 450 26.68 18.44 1.76
N PHE A 451 26.72 19.65 1.20
CA PHE A 451 25.66 20.62 0.96
C PHE A 451 24.51 20.12 0.07
N ASP A 452 24.80 19.47 -1.07
CA ASP A 452 23.78 18.99 -2.01
C ASP A 452 23.03 17.77 -1.45
N ALA A 453 23.77 16.92 -0.72
CA ALA A 453 23.19 15.77 -0.03
C ALA A 453 22.25 16.21 1.11
N LEU A 454 22.60 17.26 1.86
CA LEU A 454 21.76 17.81 2.92
C LEU A 454 20.48 18.44 2.34
N ALA A 455 20.59 19.18 1.24
CA ALA A 455 19.46 19.81 0.57
C ALA A 455 18.42 18.79 0.07
N GLU A 456 18.83 17.72 -0.61
CA GLU A 456 17.89 16.70 -1.10
C GLU A 456 17.20 15.90 0.04
N ILE A 457 17.88 15.73 1.18
CA ILE A 457 17.31 15.09 2.37
C ILE A 457 16.26 16.00 3.01
N LEU A 458 16.53 17.30 3.11
CA LEU A 458 15.57 18.28 3.63
C LEU A 458 14.32 18.38 2.73
N TYR A 459 14.51 18.44 1.41
CA TYR A 459 13.39 18.41 0.43
C TYR A 459 12.61 17.09 0.50
N GLY A 460 13.30 15.95 0.62
CA GLY A 460 12.67 14.63 0.74
C GLY A 460 11.90 14.41 2.05
N SER A 461 12.16 15.25 3.06
CA SER A 461 11.55 15.19 4.39
C SER A 461 10.44 16.23 4.59
N GLY A 462 10.10 17.02 3.56
CA GLY A 462 9.02 18.02 3.61
C GLY A 462 9.44 19.40 4.16
N LEU A 463 10.74 19.65 4.33
CA LEU A 463 11.29 20.96 4.70
C LEU A 463 11.69 21.72 3.43
N CYS A 464 11.48 23.05 3.40
CA CYS A 464 11.77 23.91 2.26
C CYS A 464 13.00 24.80 2.51
N PRO A 465 14.22 24.32 2.22
CA PRO A 465 15.42 25.14 2.32
C PRO A 465 15.56 26.09 1.13
N ALA A 466 15.68 27.39 1.39
CA ALA A 466 16.16 28.39 0.45
C ALA A 466 17.67 28.53 0.58
N ILE A 467 18.38 28.37 -0.54
CA ILE A 467 19.84 28.32 -0.56
C ILE A 467 20.38 29.55 -1.29
N ARG A 468 21.25 30.32 -0.64
CA ARG A 468 21.98 31.45 -1.26
C ARG A 468 23.45 31.34 -0.90
N GLU A 469 24.30 31.17 -1.92
CA GLU A 469 25.76 31.05 -1.76
C GLU A 469 26.14 29.99 -0.71
N SER A 470 26.73 30.38 0.41
CA SER A 470 27.14 29.50 1.52
C SER A 470 26.09 29.32 2.62
N VAL A 471 24.87 29.83 2.44
CA VAL A 471 23.83 29.91 3.48
C VAL A 471 22.62 29.05 3.12
N ILE A 472 22.20 28.19 4.06
CA ILE A 472 20.95 27.41 3.98
C ILE A 472 19.92 28.01 4.92
N THR A 473 18.83 28.54 4.36
CA THR A 473 17.70 29.09 5.10
C THR A 473 16.55 28.09 5.08
N VAL A 474 16.28 27.37 6.16
CA VAL A 474 15.15 26.43 6.21
C VAL A 474 13.88 27.20 6.57
N ARG A 475 12.93 27.31 5.64
CA ARG A 475 11.61 27.90 5.93
C ARG A 475 10.63 26.81 6.32
N TYR A 476 10.02 26.97 7.50
CA TYR A 476 8.85 26.22 7.91
C TYR A 476 7.59 26.99 7.49
N CYS A 477 6.74 26.38 6.69
CA CYS A 477 5.44 26.95 6.32
C CYS A 477 4.37 26.43 7.26
N ASP A 478 4.27 27.04 8.44
CA ASP A 478 3.03 26.97 9.23
C ASP A 478 2.04 28.00 8.67
N LYS A 479 0.79 27.58 8.41
CA LYS A 479 -0.28 28.47 7.93
C LYS A 479 -0.73 29.49 8.99
N SER A 480 -0.27 29.36 10.23
CA SER A 480 -0.79 30.13 11.37
C SER A 480 0.16 31.14 12.02
N SER A 481 1.41 31.29 11.54
CA SER A 481 2.38 32.26 12.09
C SER A 481 3.15 33.01 10.98
N PRO A 482 3.49 34.30 11.15
CA PRO A 482 4.30 35.02 10.17
C PRO A 482 5.73 34.44 10.10
N PRO A 483 6.38 34.49 8.92
CA PRO A 483 7.65 33.78 8.72
C PRO A 483 8.79 34.42 9.52
N MET A 484 9.35 33.68 10.48
CA MET A 484 10.67 33.99 11.03
C MET A 484 11.76 33.47 10.10
N ALA A 485 12.64 34.36 9.63
CA ALA A 485 13.81 33.99 8.85
C ALA A 485 15.02 33.94 9.78
N ALA A 486 15.59 32.75 9.98
CA ALA A 486 16.91 32.62 10.59
C ALA A 486 17.97 32.67 9.47
N MET A 487 18.80 33.72 9.45
CA MET A 487 19.97 33.80 8.57
C MET A 487 21.18 33.21 9.31
N VAL A 488 21.95 32.35 8.64
CA VAL A 488 23.18 31.75 9.19
C VAL A 488 24.30 31.92 8.17
N GLU A 489 25.24 32.82 8.42
CA GLU A 489 26.42 32.99 7.56
C GLU A 489 27.47 31.91 7.84
N TYR A 490 28.03 31.31 6.78
CA TYR A 490 29.08 30.29 6.87
C TYR A 490 30.36 30.79 6.20
N HIS A 491 31.49 30.65 6.89
CA HIS A 491 32.84 30.82 6.33
C HIS A 491 33.63 29.52 6.56
N THR A 492 34.18 28.95 5.49
CA THR A 492 34.94 27.70 5.50
C THR A 492 36.28 27.88 6.22
N GLN A 493 36.50 27.15 7.31
CA GLN A 493 37.84 26.78 7.76
C GLN A 493 37.96 25.25 7.97
N PRO A 494 39.14 24.66 7.71
CA PRO A 494 39.24 23.20 7.51
C PRO A 494 39.03 22.34 8.76
N ASP A 495 39.11 22.89 9.99
CA ASP A 495 39.12 22.09 11.23
C ASP A 495 38.42 22.76 12.45
N GLY A 496 37.41 23.61 12.25
CA GLY A 496 36.72 24.33 13.34
C GLY A 496 35.43 23.68 13.85
N ILE A 497 35.25 23.61 15.18
CA ILE A 497 33.94 23.40 15.82
C ILE A 497 33.07 24.65 15.58
N VAL A 498 31.87 24.48 15.02
CA VAL A 498 30.91 25.57 14.79
C VAL A 498 30.05 25.74 16.04
N ARG A 499 30.06 26.93 16.64
CA ARG A 499 29.10 27.31 17.69
C ARG A 499 28.06 28.25 17.11
N LEU A 500 26.79 27.83 17.17
CA LEU A 500 25.64 28.61 16.72
C LEU A 500 25.01 29.33 17.92
N SER A 501 24.97 30.66 17.89
CA SER A 501 24.16 31.45 18.82
C SER A 501 23.14 32.27 18.05
N VAL A 502 21.86 32.11 18.39
CA VAL A 502 20.76 32.90 17.84
C VAL A 502 20.63 34.18 18.67
N SER A 503 20.76 35.35 18.03
CA SER A 503 20.32 36.62 18.64
C SER A 503 18.79 36.55 18.82
N ARG A 504 18.32 36.83 20.04
CA ARG A 504 16.89 36.88 20.37
C ARG A 504 16.11 37.84 19.51
#